data_AF-A0A2D6ESA6-F1
#
_entry.id   AF-A0A2D6ESA6-F1
#
_cell.length_a   1.000
_cell.length_b   1.000
_cell.length_c   1.000
_cell.angle_alpha   90.00
_cell.angle_beta   90.00
_cell.angle_gamma   90.00
#
_symmetry.space_group_name_H-M   'P 1'
#
loop_
_entity.id
_entity.type
_entity.pdbx_description
1 polymer ?
#
loop_
_entity_poly.entity_id
_entity_poly.type
_entity_poly.pdbx_seq_one_letter_code
_entity_poly.pdbx_strand_id
1 'polypeptide(L)'
;MREEMAKAKERGVELVKPRRILNPYLAREIEKAENPPIKLAWVSMMNPVASAPDSQHLTKVLQNLDFVIVTEQFMTATARCADVVLPVTTYLEED
;
A
#
# COMPACT_ATOMS: atom_id res chain seq x y z
N MET A 1 13.61 -9.91 9.41
CA MET A 1 13.17 -11.04 8.56
C MET A 1 13.18 -12.40 9.24
N ARG A 2 14.32 -12.99 9.65
CA ARG A 2 14.31 -14.32 10.33
C ARG A 2 13.51 -14.32 11.64
N GLU A 3 13.68 -13.28 12.44
CA GLU A 3 12.95 -13.10 13.70
C GLU A 3 11.45 -12.84 13.48
N GLU A 4 11.09 -12.01 12.51
CA GLU A 4 9.69 -11.77 12.14
C GLU A 4 9.01 -13.02 11.61
N MET A 5 9.72 -13.84 10.82
CA MET A 5 9.22 -15.12 10.35
C MET A 5 8.98 -16.11 11.49
N ALA A 6 9.85 -16.14 12.50
CA ALA A 6 9.63 -16.95 13.70
C ALA A 6 8.38 -16.49 14.47
N LYS A 7 8.27 -15.19 14.74
CA LYS A 7 7.09 -14.59 15.41
C LYS A 7 5.78 -14.80 14.63
N ALA A 8 5.81 -14.69 13.31
CA ALA A 8 4.64 -14.95 12.47
C ALA A 8 4.23 -16.42 12.55
N LYS A 9 5.20 -17.35 12.50
CA LYS A 9 4.95 -18.78 12.62
C LYS A 9 4.33 -19.15 13.97
N GLU A 10 4.78 -18.54 15.08
CA GLU A 10 4.17 -18.71 16.41
C GLU A 10 2.71 -18.25 16.44
N ARG A 11 2.35 -17.24 15.63
CA ARG A 11 0.98 -16.73 15.48
C ARG A 11 0.15 -17.51 14.45
N GLY A 12 0.68 -18.60 13.91
CA GLY A 12 0.02 -19.40 12.85
C GLY A 12 -0.04 -18.70 11.49
N VAL A 13 0.79 -17.68 11.27
CA VAL A 13 0.84 -16.91 10.01
C VAL A 13 2.06 -17.34 9.20
N GLU A 14 1.82 -17.81 7.98
CA GLU A 14 2.89 -18.04 7.02
C GLU A 14 3.22 -16.75 6.27
N LEU A 15 4.45 -16.25 6.45
CA LEU A 15 4.93 -15.11 5.68
C LEU A 15 5.41 -15.57 4.30
N VAL A 16 4.90 -14.92 3.27
CA VAL A 16 5.41 -15.08 1.91
C VAL A 16 6.60 -14.18 1.67
N LYS A 17 7.46 -14.55 0.71
CA LYS A 17 8.57 -13.69 0.29
C LYS A 17 8.01 -12.34 -0.19
N PRO A 18 8.56 -11.20 0.27
CA PRO A 18 8.12 -9.89 -0.21
C PRO A 18 8.24 -9.77 -1.72
N ARG A 19 7.22 -9.19 -2.35
CA ARG A 19 7.24 -8.83 -3.78
C ARG A 19 7.95 -7.51 -3.95
N ARG A 20 8.76 -7.40 -5.01
CA ARG A 20 9.30 -6.12 -5.46
C ARG A 20 8.47 -5.63 -6.63
N ILE A 21 7.67 -4.60 -6.39
CA ILE A 21 6.83 -3.97 -7.41
C ILE A 21 7.45 -2.62 -7.76
N LEU A 22 7.60 -2.34 -9.05
CA LEU A 22 8.12 -1.06 -9.53
C LEU A 22 6.97 -0.08 -9.74
N ASN A 23 7.14 1.19 -9.36
CA ASN A 23 6.10 2.21 -9.47
C ASN A 23 5.48 2.33 -10.88
N PRO A 24 6.26 2.27 -11.99
CA PRO A 24 5.68 2.31 -13.34
C PRO A 24 4.71 1.18 -13.67
N TYR A 25 4.76 0.07 -12.93
CA TYR A 25 3.92 -1.12 -13.15
C TYR A 25 2.99 -1.41 -11.97
N LEU A 26 2.85 -0.47 -11.01
CA LEU A 26 2.19 -0.71 -9.73
C LEU A 26 0.77 -1.28 -9.88
N ALA A 27 -0.08 -0.65 -10.70
CA ALA A 27 -1.46 -1.08 -10.93
C ALA A 27 -1.53 -2.53 -11.46
N ARG A 28 -0.78 -2.80 -12.54
CA ARG A 28 -0.72 -4.11 -13.19
C ARG A 28 -0.21 -5.21 -12.26
N GLU A 29 0.83 -4.92 -11.47
CA GLU A 29 1.43 -5.90 -10.58
C GLU A 29 0.55 -6.20 -9.35
N ILE A 30 -0.25 -5.24 -8.90
CA ILE A 30 -1.27 -5.49 -7.88
C ILE A 30 -2.33 -6.46 -8.40
N GLU A 31 -2.89 -6.21 -9.59
CA GLU A 31 -3.93 -7.08 -10.17
C GLU A 31 -3.42 -8.49 -10.46
N LYS A 32 -2.18 -8.63 -10.92
CA LYS A 32 -1.57 -9.93 -11.25
C LYS A 32 -1.13 -10.73 -10.02
N ALA A 33 -1.16 -10.15 -8.83
CA ALA A 33 -0.84 -10.90 -7.63
C ALA A 33 -2.00 -11.87 -7.33
N GLU A 34 -1.75 -13.17 -7.48
CA GLU A 34 -2.75 -14.21 -7.23
C GLU A 34 -2.32 -15.20 -6.12
N ASN A 35 -1.01 -15.33 -5.84
CA ASN A 35 -0.47 -16.35 -4.95
C ASN A 35 0.52 -15.78 -3.94
N PRO A 36 0.07 -15.18 -2.82
CA PRO A 36 -1.32 -14.80 -2.52
C PRO A 36 -1.71 -13.46 -3.18
N PRO A 37 -3.01 -13.17 -3.33
CA PRO A 37 -3.41 -11.87 -3.86
C PRO A 37 -3.06 -10.73 -2.91
N ILE A 38 -2.88 -9.53 -3.47
CA ILE A 38 -2.78 -8.32 -2.67
C ILE A 38 -4.21 -7.88 -2.35
N LYS A 39 -4.52 -7.85 -1.06
CA LYS A 39 -5.85 -7.47 -0.54
C LYS A 39 -5.86 -6.11 0.12
N LEU A 40 -4.72 -5.72 0.69
CA LEU A 40 -4.57 -4.49 1.44
C LEU A 40 -3.40 -3.67 0.89
N ALA A 41 -3.60 -2.36 0.78
CA ALA A 41 -2.52 -1.41 0.53
C ALA A 41 -2.40 -0.44 1.71
N TRP A 42 -1.18 -0.28 2.24
CA TRP A 42 -0.84 0.82 3.12
C TRP A 42 0.12 1.73 2.37
N VAL A 43 -0.32 2.96 2.07
CA VAL A 43 0.52 3.97 1.43
C VAL A 43 0.94 5.01 2.45
N SER A 44 2.24 5.23 2.56
CA SER A 44 2.83 6.23 3.46
C SER A 44 3.80 7.10 2.70
N MET A 45 3.80 8.41 3.01
CA MET A 45 4.74 9.41 2.49
C MET A 45 4.81 9.46 0.94
N MET A 46 3.72 9.11 0.25
CA MET A 46 3.71 9.03 -1.21
C MET A 46 2.30 9.22 -1.78
N ASN A 47 2.23 9.85 -2.95
CA ASN A 47 1.00 10.00 -3.73
C ASN A 47 1.11 9.28 -5.10
N PRO A 48 1.13 7.93 -5.14
CA PRO A 48 1.35 7.15 -6.35
C PRO A 48 0.28 7.37 -7.42
N VAL A 49 -0.97 7.69 -7.07
CA VAL A 49 -2.01 8.03 -8.06
C VAL A 49 -1.61 9.25 -8.90
N ALA A 50 -0.90 10.22 -8.31
CA ALA A 50 -0.44 11.38 -9.06
C ALA A 50 0.92 11.18 -9.76
N SER A 51 1.76 10.26 -9.28
CA SER A 51 3.13 10.08 -9.79
C SER A 51 3.33 8.86 -10.70
N ALA A 52 2.41 7.89 -10.69
CA ALA A 52 2.48 6.73 -11.57
C ALA A 52 2.04 7.08 -13.02
N PRO A 53 2.55 6.40 -14.05
CA PRO A 53 2.25 6.71 -15.45
C PRO A 53 0.77 6.54 -15.83
N ASP A 54 0.08 5.58 -15.24
CA ASP A 54 -1.34 5.30 -15.49
C ASP A 54 -2.15 5.48 -14.20
N SER A 55 -2.47 6.75 -13.91
CA SER A 55 -3.20 7.16 -12.72
C SER A 55 -4.64 6.64 -12.70
N GLN A 56 -5.29 6.53 -13.86
CA GLN A 56 -6.67 6.06 -13.96
C GLN A 56 -6.76 4.57 -13.66
N HIS A 57 -5.84 3.77 -14.20
CA HIS A 57 -5.76 2.35 -13.89
C HIS A 57 -5.45 2.14 -12.40
N LEU A 58 -4.45 2.84 -11.87
CA LEU A 58 -4.09 2.72 -10.46
C LEU A 58 -5.24 3.12 -9.52
N THR A 59 -5.98 4.18 -9.84
CA THR A 59 -7.16 4.59 -9.06
C THR A 59 -8.18 3.45 -8.95
N LYS A 60 -8.51 2.80 -10.07
CA LYS A 60 -9.46 1.69 -10.09
C LYS A 60 -8.94 0.48 -9.31
N VAL A 61 -7.66 0.17 -9.46
CA VAL A 61 -7.03 -0.95 -8.75
C VAL A 61 -7.07 -0.72 -7.24
N LEU A 62 -6.71 0.48 -6.77
CA LEU A 62 -6.77 0.80 -5.34
C LEU A 62 -8.19 0.74 -4.79
N GLN A 63 -9.18 1.28 -5.51
CA GLN A 63 -10.60 1.24 -5.11
C GLN A 63 -11.21 -0.16 -5.08
N ASN A 64 -10.58 -1.14 -5.74
CA ASN A 64 -11.04 -2.52 -5.80
C ASN A 64 -10.33 -3.44 -4.79
N LEU A 65 -9.35 -2.95 -4.02
CA LEU A 65 -8.74 -3.72 -2.94
C LEU A 65 -9.71 -3.87 -1.77
N ASP A 66 -9.52 -4.92 -0.96
CA ASP A 66 -10.36 -5.18 0.22
C ASP A 66 -10.22 -4.07 1.27
N PHE A 67 -9.05 -3.42 1.34
CA PHE A 67 -8.81 -2.30 2.26
C PHE A 67 -7.61 -1.43 1.86
N VAL A 68 -7.75 -0.11 1.91
CA VAL A 68 -6.68 0.85 1.62
C VAL A 68 -6.52 1.84 2.76
N ILE A 69 -5.31 1.88 3.32
CA ILE A 69 -4.89 2.81 4.36
C ILE A 69 -3.92 3.81 3.73
N VAL A 70 -4.15 5.10 3.95
CA VAL A 70 -3.23 6.16 3.53
C VAL A 70 -2.86 7.00 4.74
N THR A 71 -1.58 7.04 5.09
CA THR A 71 -1.04 7.93 6.13
C THR A 71 -0.53 9.20 5.46
N GLU A 72 -1.20 10.33 5.68
CA GLU A 72 -1.01 11.53 4.87
C GLU A 72 -1.43 12.81 5.61
N GLN A 73 -0.78 13.94 5.27
CA GLN A 73 -1.06 15.25 5.87
C GLN A 73 -2.24 15.96 5.19
N PHE A 74 -2.49 15.65 3.93
CA PHE A 74 -3.51 16.29 3.09
C PHE A 74 -4.37 15.26 2.34
N MET A 75 -5.54 15.66 1.89
CA MET A 75 -6.39 14.81 1.04
C MET A 75 -5.83 14.74 -0.40
N THR A 76 -4.77 13.97 -0.61
CA THR A 76 -4.12 13.75 -1.91
C THR A 76 -4.98 12.92 -2.87
N ALA A 77 -4.54 12.78 -4.14
CA ALA A 77 -5.22 11.92 -5.11
C ALA A 77 -5.24 10.45 -4.65
N THR A 78 -4.17 9.99 -3.99
CA THR A 78 -4.10 8.66 -3.40
C THR A 78 -4.95 8.56 -2.14
N ALA A 79 -4.96 9.58 -1.27
CA ALA A 79 -5.80 9.58 -0.08
C ALA A 79 -7.31 9.50 -0.41
N ARG A 80 -7.73 10.07 -1.53
CA ARG A 80 -9.12 9.93 -2.04
C ARG A 80 -9.50 8.51 -2.47
N CYS A 81 -8.54 7.62 -2.64
CA CYS A 81 -8.78 6.21 -2.92
C CYS A 81 -8.83 5.34 -1.65
N ALA A 82 -8.56 5.91 -0.48
CA ALA A 82 -8.43 5.17 0.78
C ALA A 82 -9.79 4.91 1.44
N ASP A 83 -9.90 3.76 2.12
CA ASP A 83 -10.97 3.51 3.08
C ASP A 83 -10.73 4.30 4.38
N VAL A 84 -9.46 4.41 4.78
CA VAL A 84 -9.04 5.16 5.96
C VAL A 84 -7.85 6.04 5.63
N VAL A 85 -7.99 7.33 5.96
CA VAL A 85 -6.88 8.28 5.98
C VAL A 85 -6.47 8.53 7.41
N LEU A 86 -5.22 8.20 7.74
CA LEU A 86 -4.62 8.43 9.05
C LEU A 86 -3.80 9.73 8.99
N PRO A 87 -4.14 10.76 9.79
CA PRO A 87 -3.33 11.96 9.85
C PRO A 87 -1.94 11.65 10.40
N VAL A 88 -0.92 12.28 9.84
CA VAL A 88 0.48 12.16 10.31
C VAL A 88 1.06 13.53 10.64
N THR A 89 2.10 13.51 11.46
CA THR A 89 2.91 14.68 11.78
C THR A 89 3.60 15.27 10.56
N THR A 90 3.83 16.57 10.61
CA THR A 90 4.79 17.23 9.72
C THR A 90 6.21 17.03 10.24
N TYR A 91 7.20 17.22 9.37
CA TYR A 91 8.60 17.18 9.76
C TYR A 91 8.94 18.17 10.91
N LEU A 92 8.18 19.25 11.06
CA LEU A 92 8.38 20.24 12.13
C LEU A 92 7.75 19.80 13.47
N GLU A 93 6.97 18.73 13.48
CA GLU A 93 6.28 18.19 14.66
C GLU A 93 6.94 16.89 15.17
N GLU A 94 7.94 16.38 14.45
CA GLU A 94 8.72 15.19 14.81
C GLU A 94 9.99 15.58 15.58
N ASP A 95 10.30 14.82 16.63
CA ASP A 95 11.47 15.01 17.51
C ASP A 95 12.76 14.37 16.96
#